data_AF-A0A285IXP0-F1
#
_entry.id   AF-A0A285IXP0-F1
#
_cell.length_a   1.000
_cell.length_b   1.000
_cell.length_c   1.000
_cell.angle_alpha   90.00
_cell.angle_beta   90.00
_cell.angle_gamma   90.00
#
_symmetry.space_group_name_H-M   'P 1'
#
loop_
_entity.id
_entity.type
_entity.pdbx_description
1 polymer ?
#
loop_
_entity_poly.entity_id
_entity_poly.type
_entity_poly.pdbx_seq_one_letter_code
_entity_poly.pdbx_strand_id
1 'polypeptide(L)'
;MLNKNTLVFWGDTLPAASARYKLYCLILALLYAGILASFPMDIFMDRENYLTFAEFSIVVAARHAADGLLTALMNEPVWLGLNIILSSVFSPETTVRILIGLPAFTVAYLVLRFNKKYFFFLILVLLMPQVIKNHIIHLRQGVAISIFLYAWFCQRPLLKMFLFGIAPFVHSSFFFVLFILIVSNVLSTLRFAPDLKIVSFSMLGVAVGGTVFSLAAILGARQAESESYVQYDVSGLGFIFWVFVLLIFLMQGKSFLRNNSFVIGTLMFYVSCYFLLPVSGRIFESTIVLLFLASISLTRWRKVAFYMSLMFYTVLLWLIKSQLPLMGYGIREL
;
A
#
# COMPACT_ATOMS: atom_id res chain seq x y z
N MET A 1 33.53 -9.24 18.23
CA MET A 1 33.65 -9.25 16.77
C MET A 1 32.40 -8.63 16.14
N LEU A 2 32.38 -7.30 16.00
CA LEU A 2 31.40 -6.57 15.21
C LEU A 2 32.05 -6.33 13.85
N ASN A 3 31.77 -7.17 12.86
CA ASN A 3 32.25 -6.96 11.50
C ASN A 3 31.21 -7.43 10.48
N LYS A 4 30.51 -6.44 9.91
CA LYS A 4 30.05 -6.35 8.52
C LYS A 4 29.44 -4.97 8.36
N ASN A 5 30.07 -4.18 7.49
CA ASN A 5 29.64 -2.87 7.06
C ASN A 5 28.11 -2.82 6.86
N THR A 6 27.50 -1.99 7.70
CA THR A 6 26.09 -1.69 7.86
C THR A 6 25.53 -0.95 6.66
N LEU A 7 25.39 -1.62 5.52
CA LEU A 7 24.27 -1.31 4.65
C LEU A 7 23.05 -1.93 5.33
N VAL A 8 22.30 -1.10 6.04
CA VAL A 8 21.07 -1.50 6.72
C VAL A 8 20.12 -2.06 5.67
N PHE A 9 20.05 -3.39 5.56
CA PHE A 9 19.18 -4.04 4.59
C PHE A 9 17.73 -3.87 5.07
N TRP A 10 17.02 -2.90 4.48
CA TRP A 10 15.60 -2.66 4.72
C TRP A 10 14.77 -3.89 4.35
N GLY A 11 13.76 -4.24 5.14
CA GLY A 11 12.80 -5.29 4.81
C GLY A 11 13.24 -6.72 5.14
N ASP A 12 12.30 -7.66 4.95
CA ASP A 12 12.46 -9.06 5.35
C ASP A 12 12.96 -9.95 4.21
N THR A 13 13.42 -11.15 4.55
CA THR A 13 13.67 -12.20 3.55
C THR A 13 12.54 -13.22 3.60
N LEU A 14 12.05 -13.65 2.42
CA LEU A 14 11.10 -14.75 2.38
C LEU A 14 11.76 -16.02 2.94
N PRO A 15 11.08 -16.78 3.81
CA PRO A 15 11.64 -17.99 4.36
C PRO A 15 11.82 -19.06 3.27
N ALA A 16 12.77 -19.96 3.51
CA ALA A 16 12.92 -21.15 2.69
C ALA A 16 11.63 -21.99 2.77
N ALA A 17 11.16 -22.45 1.61
CA ALA A 17 9.94 -23.25 1.49
C ALA A 17 10.16 -24.40 0.51
N SER A 18 9.44 -25.50 0.72
CA SER A 18 9.45 -26.64 -0.19
C SER A 18 8.91 -26.26 -1.57
N ALA A 19 9.37 -26.95 -2.62
CA ALA A 19 8.92 -26.72 -3.99
C ALA A 19 7.39 -26.86 -4.12
N ARG A 20 6.80 -27.86 -3.44
CA ARG A 20 5.34 -28.07 -3.40
C ARG A 20 4.59 -26.85 -2.84
N TYR A 21 5.07 -26.28 -1.73
CA TYR A 21 4.44 -25.08 -1.15
C TYR A 21 4.55 -23.87 -2.08
N LYS A 22 5.71 -23.69 -2.74
CA LYS A 22 5.89 -22.62 -3.74
C LYS A 22 4.94 -22.78 -4.91
N LEU A 23 4.70 -24.01 -5.37
CA LEU A 23 3.75 -24.30 -6.45
C LEU A 23 2.31 -23.99 -6.02
N TYR A 24 1.89 -24.36 -4.80
CA TYR A 24 0.58 -23.97 -4.29
C TYR A 24 0.39 -22.45 -4.21
N CYS A 25 1.41 -21.74 -3.71
CA CYS A 25 1.40 -20.27 -3.67
C CYS A 25 1.31 -19.67 -5.09
N LEU A 26 2.01 -20.26 -6.06
CA LEU A 26 1.98 -19.83 -7.46
C LEU A 26 0.58 -20.00 -8.07
N ILE A 27 -0.01 -21.19 -7.94
CA ILE A 27 -1.34 -21.50 -8.48
C ILE A 27 -2.39 -20.57 -7.86
N LEU A 28 -2.39 -20.39 -6.55
CA LEU A 28 -3.35 -19.51 -5.89
C LEU A 28 -3.15 -18.03 -6.24
N ALA A 29 -1.91 -17.57 -6.38
CA ALA A 29 -1.64 -16.21 -6.83
C ALA A 29 -2.12 -15.98 -8.28
N LEU A 30 -1.96 -16.97 -9.17
CA LEU A 30 -2.49 -16.93 -10.53
C LEU A 30 -4.02 -16.92 -10.54
N LEU A 31 -4.67 -17.76 -9.73
CA LEU A 31 -6.12 -17.77 -9.59
C LEU A 31 -6.64 -16.44 -9.06
N TYR A 32 -6.02 -15.90 -8.01
CA TYR A 32 -6.38 -14.60 -7.45
C TYR A 32 -6.25 -13.49 -8.49
N ALA A 33 -5.10 -13.39 -9.17
CA ALA A 33 -4.87 -12.41 -10.22
C ALA A 33 -5.85 -12.57 -11.39
N GLY A 34 -6.11 -13.81 -11.81
CA GLY A 34 -7.06 -14.14 -12.88
C GLY A 34 -8.47 -13.72 -12.53
N ILE A 35 -8.95 -14.01 -11.32
CA ILE A 35 -10.27 -13.56 -10.83
C ILE A 35 -10.35 -12.03 -10.86
N LEU A 36 -9.35 -11.34 -10.30
CA LEU A 36 -9.38 -9.87 -10.24
C LEU A 36 -9.33 -9.23 -11.64
N ALA A 37 -8.50 -9.76 -12.54
CA ALA A 37 -8.38 -9.26 -13.91
C ALA A 37 -9.57 -9.65 -14.81
N SER A 38 -10.41 -10.61 -14.39
CA SER A 38 -11.59 -11.08 -15.13
C SER A 38 -12.87 -10.33 -14.78
N PHE A 39 -12.86 -9.52 -13.72
CA PHE A 39 -14.03 -8.71 -13.38
C PHE A 39 -14.44 -7.81 -14.57
N PRO A 40 -15.76 -7.57 -14.74
CA PRO A 40 -16.27 -6.79 -15.86
C PRO A 40 -15.79 -5.35 -15.75
N MET A 41 -15.09 -4.90 -16.79
CA MET A 41 -14.44 -3.59 -16.80
C MET A 41 -15.45 -2.45 -16.83
N ASP A 42 -16.63 -2.69 -17.40
CA ASP A 42 -17.68 -1.69 -17.65
C ASP A 42 -18.32 -1.12 -16.38
N ILE A 43 -18.09 -1.76 -15.23
CA ILE A 43 -18.83 -1.46 -14.01
C ILE A 43 -17.96 -0.67 -13.02
N PHE A 44 -16.64 -0.54 -13.21
CA PHE A 44 -15.76 0.05 -12.20
C PHE A 44 -15.82 1.59 -12.10
N MET A 45 -15.82 2.08 -10.86
CA MET A 45 -15.90 3.52 -10.53
C MET A 45 -14.84 4.41 -11.22
N ASP A 46 -13.62 3.91 -11.42
CA ASP A 46 -12.51 4.66 -12.04
C ASP A 46 -12.15 4.15 -13.45
N ARG A 47 -13.04 3.37 -14.09
CA ARG A 47 -12.79 2.74 -15.39
C ARG A 47 -12.35 3.75 -16.45
N GLU A 48 -13.16 4.78 -16.65
CA GLU A 48 -12.95 5.77 -17.71
C GLU A 48 -11.60 6.47 -17.55
N ASN A 49 -11.22 6.77 -16.31
CA ASN A 49 -9.92 7.36 -16.00
C ASN A 49 -8.77 6.44 -16.46
N TYR A 50 -8.83 5.14 -16.15
CA TYR A 50 -7.75 4.22 -16.53
C TYR A 50 -7.72 3.86 -18.01
N LEU A 51 -8.88 3.76 -18.67
CA LEU A 51 -8.93 3.60 -20.12
C LEU A 51 -8.38 4.84 -20.82
N THR A 52 -8.72 6.04 -20.33
CA THR A 52 -8.15 7.31 -20.83
C THR A 52 -6.64 7.35 -20.66
N PHE A 53 -6.10 6.86 -19.53
CA PHE A 53 -4.65 6.72 -19.39
C PHE A 53 -4.10 5.73 -20.43
N ALA A 54 -4.68 4.54 -20.57
CA ALA A 54 -4.17 3.56 -21.53
C ALA A 54 -4.20 4.09 -22.98
N GLU A 55 -5.21 4.87 -23.35
CA GLU A 55 -5.37 5.43 -24.70
C GLU A 55 -4.52 6.69 -24.94
N PHE A 56 -4.49 7.63 -23.98
CA PHE A 56 -3.91 8.97 -24.17
C PHE A 56 -2.66 9.25 -23.31
N SER A 57 -2.02 8.24 -22.71
CA SER A 57 -0.85 8.46 -21.82
C SER A 57 0.27 9.26 -22.46
N ILE A 58 0.49 9.14 -23.78
CA ILE A 58 1.52 9.91 -24.48
C ILE A 58 1.20 11.42 -24.47
N VAL A 59 -0.08 11.77 -24.66
CA VAL A 59 -0.56 13.16 -24.65
C VAL A 59 -0.48 13.73 -23.23
N VAL A 60 -0.88 12.94 -22.24
CA VAL A 60 -0.78 13.32 -20.81
C VAL A 60 0.68 13.55 -20.41
N ALA A 61 1.59 12.66 -20.80
CA ALA A 61 3.01 12.81 -20.54
C ALA A 61 3.61 14.04 -21.22
N ALA A 62 3.25 14.30 -22.48
CA ALA A 62 3.70 15.48 -23.22
C ALA A 62 3.21 16.79 -22.56
N ARG A 63 1.96 16.82 -22.07
CA ARG A 63 1.43 17.97 -21.32
C ARG A 63 2.21 18.22 -20.04
N HIS A 64 2.43 17.19 -19.22
CA HIS A 64 3.20 17.36 -17.99
C HIS A 64 4.65 17.78 -18.25
N ALA A 65 5.26 17.32 -19.34
CA ALA A 65 6.58 17.78 -19.77
C ALA A 65 6.58 19.26 -20.20
N ALA A 66 5.52 19.72 -20.86
CA ALA A 66 5.35 21.12 -21.25
C ALA A 66 5.14 22.05 -20.03
N ASP A 67 4.46 21.57 -19.00
CA ASP A 67 4.25 22.30 -17.73
C ASP A 67 5.52 22.39 -16.87
N GLY A 68 6.59 21.67 -17.23
CA GLY A 68 7.92 21.75 -16.61
C GLY A 68 8.44 20.43 -16.04
N LEU A 69 9.76 20.33 -15.87
CA LEU A 69 10.43 19.10 -15.41
C LEU A 69 9.93 18.64 -14.03
N LEU A 70 9.71 19.56 -13.09
CA LEU A 70 9.23 19.21 -11.76
C LEU A 70 7.82 18.61 -11.83
N THR A 71 6.93 19.23 -12.59
CA THR A 71 5.56 18.74 -12.84
C THR A 71 5.60 17.35 -13.48
N ALA A 72 6.44 17.13 -14.49
CA ALA A 72 6.61 15.82 -15.13
C ALA A 72 7.07 14.73 -14.15
N LEU A 73 7.96 15.05 -13.22
CA LEU A 73 8.45 14.09 -12.23
C LEU A 73 7.46 13.83 -11.10
N MET A 74 6.69 14.83 -10.68
CA MET A 74 5.73 14.71 -9.58
C MET A 74 4.41 14.04 -10.00
N ASN A 75 4.09 14.07 -11.29
CA ASN A 75 2.84 13.50 -11.84
C ASN A 75 3.04 12.10 -12.43
N GLU A 76 3.57 11.19 -11.60
CA GLU A 76 3.58 9.73 -11.81
C GLU A 76 4.18 9.27 -13.18
N PRO A 77 5.41 9.68 -13.54
CA PRO A 77 5.98 9.43 -14.87
C PRO A 77 6.17 7.94 -15.18
N VAL A 78 6.43 7.10 -14.17
CA VAL A 78 6.62 5.66 -14.38
C VAL A 78 5.27 5.00 -14.66
N TRP A 79 4.19 5.46 -14.03
CA TRP A 79 2.84 4.99 -14.34
C TRP A 79 2.46 5.28 -15.79
N LEU A 80 2.74 6.50 -16.28
CA LEU A 80 2.51 6.87 -17.67
C LEU A 80 3.37 6.04 -18.63
N GLY A 81 4.66 5.85 -18.30
CA GLY A 81 5.56 5.00 -19.07
C GLY A 81 5.06 3.56 -19.20
N LEU A 82 4.55 2.96 -18.12
CA LEU A 82 3.96 1.62 -18.15
C LEU A 82 2.74 1.56 -19.09
N ASN A 83 1.86 2.56 -19.05
CA ASN A 83 0.71 2.62 -19.94
C ASN A 83 1.14 2.78 -21.40
N ILE A 84 2.08 3.67 -21.72
CA ILE A 84 2.60 3.87 -23.09
C ILE A 84 3.19 2.57 -23.65
N ILE A 85 4.01 1.87 -22.86
CA ILE A 85 4.64 0.62 -23.29
C ILE A 85 3.57 -0.45 -23.54
N LEU A 86 2.63 -0.63 -22.62
CA LEU A 86 1.60 -1.66 -22.76
C LEU A 86 0.61 -1.35 -23.90
N SER A 87 0.15 -0.10 -24.02
CA SER A 87 -0.81 0.29 -25.05
C SER A 87 -0.23 0.32 -26.46
N SER A 88 1.11 0.32 -26.60
CA SER A 88 1.77 0.13 -27.89
C SER A 88 1.61 -1.29 -28.48
N VAL A 89 1.25 -2.27 -27.63
CA VAL A 89 1.12 -3.69 -28.02
C VAL A 89 -0.30 -4.20 -27.81
N PHE A 90 -1.01 -3.69 -26.81
CA PHE A 90 -2.30 -4.22 -26.36
C PHE A 90 -3.41 -3.17 -26.48
N SER A 91 -4.66 -3.63 -26.62
CA SER A 91 -5.82 -2.73 -26.51
C SER A 91 -5.87 -2.05 -25.13
N PRO A 92 -6.52 -0.87 -25.00
CA PRO A 92 -6.65 -0.18 -23.71
C PRO A 92 -7.22 -1.08 -22.61
N GLU A 93 -8.25 -1.87 -22.91
CA GLU A 93 -8.84 -2.80 -21.94
C GLU A 93 -7.84 -3.88 -21.50
N THR A 94 -7.13 -4.51 -22.44
CA THR A 94 -6.13 -5.53 -22.14
C THR A 94 -4.98 -4.96 -21.32
N THR A 95 -4.56 -3.73 -21.63
CA THR A 95 -3.56 -2.98 -20.85
C THR A 95 -4.00 -2.83 -19.40
N VAL A 96 -5.22 -2.37 -19.15
CA VAL A 96 -5.75 -2.22 -17.78
C VAL A 96 -5.85 -3.59 -17.09
N ARG A 97 -6.32 -4.65 -17.76
CA ARG A 97 -6.37 -6.00 -17.18
C ARG A 97 -4.98 -6.53 -16.79
N ILE A 98 -3.94 -6.24 -17.57
CA ILE A 98 -2.55 -6.57 -17.22
C ILE A 98 -2.10 -5.77 -15.98
N LEU A 99 -2.44 -4.48 -15.91
CA LEU A 99 -2.15 -3.60 -14.77
C LEU A 99 -2.93 -3.98 -13.49
N ILE A 100 -4.02 -4.75 -13.60
CA ILE A 100 -4.70 -5.38 -12.46
C ILE A 100 -4.00 -6.70 -12.10
N GLY A 101 -3.86 -7.59 -13.08
CA GLY A 101 -3.45 -8.98 -12.87
C GLY A 101 -2.00 -9.11 -12.38
N LEU A 102 -1.04 -8.42 -13.01
CA LEU A 102 0.37 -8.59 -12.68
C LEU A 102 0.73 -8.08 -11.26
N PRO A 103 0.26 -6.90 -10.82
CA PRO A 103 0.42 -6.45 -9.43
C PRO A 103 -0.30 -7.37 -8.44
N ALA A 104 -1.55 -7.77 -8.72
CA ALA A 104 -2.31 -8.67 -7.85
C ALA A 104 -1.59 -10.02 -7.67
N PHE A 105 -1.07 -10.59 -8.76
CA PHE A 105 -0.25 -11.80 -8.73
C PHE A 105 0.97 -11.64 -7.85
N THR A 106 1.73 -10.56 -8.05
CA THR A 106 2.97 -10.29 -7.32
C THR A 106 2.71 -10.16 -5.82
N VAL A 107 1.70 -9.36 -5.44
CA VAL A 107 1.30 -9.20 -4.04
C VAL A 107 0.85 -10.53 -3.45
N ALA A 108 -0.07 -11.25 -4.10
CA ALA A 108 -0.57 -12.53 -3.61
C ALA A 108 0.53 -13.57 -3.44
N TYR A 109 1.43 -13.69 -4.41
CA TYR A 109 2.55 -14.63 -4.35
C TYR A 109 3.50 -14.35 -3.20
N LEU A 110 3.87 -13.08 -2.98
CA LEU A 110 4.75 -12.68 -1.89
C LEU A 110 4.09 -12.89 -0.52
N VAL A 111 2.83 -12.49 -0.37
CA VAL A 111 2.05 -12.63 0.86
C VAL A 111 1.90 -14.10 1.24
N LEU A 112 1.42 -14.95 0.33
CA LEU A 112 1.23 -16.38 0.60
C LEU A 112 2.55 -17.09 0.96
N ARG A 113 3.68 -16.64 0.40
CA ARG A 113 5.00 -17.22 0.71
C ARG A 113 5.61 -16.76 2.03
N PHE A 114 5.02 -15.76 2.69
CA PHE A 114 5.61 -15.18 3.90
C PHE A 114 5.72 -16.19 5.04
N ASN A 115 4.67 -16.98 5.33
CA ASN A 115 4.74 -17.99 6.39
C ASN A 115 3.71 -19.13 6.24
N LYS A 116 4.20 -20.35 5.95
CA LYS A 116 3.36 -21.55 5.75
C LYS A 116 2.44 -21.89 6.92
N LYS A 117 2.82 -21.56 8.15
CA LYS A 117 2.02 -21.88 9.35
C LYS A 117 0.73 -21.05 9.41
N TYR A 118 0.73 -19.87 8.80
CA TYR A 118 -0.37 -18.92 8.87
C TYR A 118 -1.09 -18.78 7.53
N PHE A 119 -1.06 -19.84 6.72
CA PHE A 119 -1.58 -19.84 5.36
C PHE A 119 -3.02 -19.32 5.23
N PHE A 120 -3.95 -19.80 6.07
CA PHE A 120 -5.34 -19.32 6.06
C PHE A 120 -5.47 -17.84 6.43
N PHE A 121 -4.65 -17.36 7.36
CA PHE A 121 -4.61 -15.93 7.70
C PHE A 121 -4.08 -15.10 6.53
N LEU A 122 -3.10 -15.61 5.77
CA LEU A 122 -2.58 -14.94 4.58
C LEU A 122 -3.64 -14.88 3.46
N ILE A 123 -4.48 -15.90 3.33
CA ILE A 123 -5.65 -15.84 2.43
C ILE A 123 -6.65 -14.78 2.90
N LEU A 124 -6.96 -14.74 4.20
CA LEU A 124 -7.85 -13.71 4.77
C LEU A 124 -7.34 -12.30 4.46
N VAL A 125 -6.03 -12.06 4.57
CA VAL A 125 -5.39 -10.79 4.21
C VAL A 125 -5.66 -10.42 2.75
N LEU A 126 -5.51 -11.37 1.81
CA LEU A 126 -5.76 -11.12 0.39
C LEU A 126 -7.25 -10.88 0.08
N LEU A 127 -8.15 -11.47 0.86
CA LEU A 127 -9.59 -11.29 0.72
C LEU A 127 -10.13 -10.03 1.41
N MET A 128 -9.27 -9.24 2.06
CA MET A 128 -9.71 -7.99 2.68
C MET A 128 -10.11 -6.97 1.62
N PRO A 129 -11.26 -6.29 1.78
CA PRO A 129 -11.71 -5.28 0.82
C PRO A 129 -10.69 -4.18 0.54
N GLN A 130 -9.90 -3.78 1.55
CA GLN A 130 -8.80 -2.81 1.43
C GLN A 130 -7.69 -3.28 0.49
N VAL A 131 -7.35 -4.57 0.53
CA VAL A 131 -6.29 -5.14 -0.32
C VAL A 131 -6.79 -5.31 -1.75
N ILE A 132 -8.01 -5.85 -1.93
CA ILE A 132 -8.63 -6.02 -3.25
C ILE A 132 -8.85 -4.67 -3.95
N LYS A 133 -9.35 -3.68 -3.21
CA LYS A 133 -9.57 -2.30 -3.67
C LYS A 133 -8.34 -1.71 -4.37
N ASN A 134 -7.14 -2.00 -3.87
CA ASN A 134 -5.90 -1.46 -4.42
C ASN A 134 -5.58 -2.03 -5.82
N HIS A 135 -6.16 -3.16 -6.19
CA HIS A 135 -5.96 -3.77 -7.50
C HIS A 135 -7.11 -3.50 -8.47
N ILE A 136 -8.30 -3.17 -7.98
CA ILE A 136 -9.50 -2.96 -8.81
C ILE A 136 -9.85 -1.48 -9.00
N ILE A 137 -9.76 -0.66 -7.94
CA ILE A 137 -10.14 0.76 -8.01
C ILE A 137 -8.88 1.63 -8.04
N HIS A 138 -7.88 1.34 -7.21
CA HIS A 138 -6.69 2.19 -7.07
C HIS A 138 -5.49 1.60 -7.78
N LEU A 139 -5.63 1.31 -9.08
CA LEU A 139 -4.66 0.54 -9.86
C LEU A 139 -3.23 1.09 -9.72
N ARG A 140 -3.06 2.41 -9.81
CA ARG A 140 -1.78 3.09 -9.59
C ARG A 140 -1.13 2.70 -8.26
N GLN A 141 -1.91 2.78 -7.18
CA GLN A 141 -1.49 2.39 -5.85
C GLN A 141 -1.20 0.88 -5.78
N GLY A 142 -2.01 0.02 -6.39
CA GLY A 142 -1.77 -1.43 -6.46
C GLY A 142 -0.46 -1.79 -7.15
N VAL A 143 -0.12 -1.12 -8.26
CA VAL A 143 1.15 -1.30 -8.97
C VAL A 143 2.32 -0.87 -8.08
N ALA A 144 2.22 0.30 -7.45
CA ALA A 144 3.25 0.80 -6.54
C ALA A 144 3.43 -0.12 -5.31
N ILE A 145 2.35 -0.67 -4.72
CA ILE A 145 2.39 -1.66 -3.65
C ILE A 145 3.12 -2.93 -4.10
N SER A 146 2.86 -3.41 -5.32
CA SER A 146 3.53 -4.62 -5.83
C SER A 146 5.04 -4.43 -5.97
N ILE A 147 5.47 -3.28 -6.50
CA ILE A 147 6.88 -2.90 -6.62
C ILE A 147 7.52 -2.75 -5.24
N PHE A 148 6.84 -2.06 -4.32
CA PHE A 148 7.33 -1.84 -2.96
C PHE A 148 7.45 -3.15 -2.16
N LEU A 149 6.48 -4.05 -2.24
CA LEU A 149 6.55 -5.36 -1.59
C LEU A 149 7.64 -6.24 -2.22
N TYR A 150 7.81 -6.18 -3.53
CA TYR A 150 8.92 -6.88 -4.18
C TYR A 150 10.28 -6.33 -3.71
N ALA A 151 10.40 -5.00 -3.57
CA ALA A 151 11.56 -4.36 -2.96
C ALA A 151 11.79 -4.82 -1.52
N TRP A 152 10.72 -4.87 -0.71
CA TRP A 152 10.74 -5.29 0.69
C TRP A 152 11.37 -6.68 0.86
N PHE A 153 10.98 -7.63 0.00
CA PHE A 153 11.48 -9.01 0.04
C PHE A 153 12.74 -9.27 -0.80
N CYS A 154 13.25 -8.26 -1.51
CA CYS A 154 14.42 -8.41 -2.37
C CYS A 154 15.69 -8.62 -1.54
N GLN A 155 16.60 -9.48 -1.98
CA GLN A 155 17.90 -9.68 -1.31
C GLN A 155 19.03 -8.84 -1.92
N ARG A 156 18.87 -8.39 -3.17
CA ARG A 156 19.89 -7.61 -3.88
C ARG A 156 19.75 -6.13 -3.50
N PRO A 157 20.77 -5.51 -2.87
CA PRO A 157 20.65 -4.15 -2.31
C PRO A 157 20.39 -3.09 -3.38
N LEU A 158 21.10 -3.15 -4.52
CA LEU A 158 20.92 -2.18 -5.61
C LEU A 158 19.51 -2.24 -6.20
N LEU A 159 19.03 -3.45 -6.50
CA LEU A 159 17.67 -3.65 -7.01
C LEU A 159 16.62 -3.21 -5.98
N LYS A 160 16.82 -3.53 -4.70
CA LYS A 160 15.96 -3.07 -3.60
C LYS A 160 15.85 -1.56 -3.54
N MET A 161 16.98 -0.85 -3.55
CA MET A 161 17.00 0.62 -3.52
C MET A 161 16.35 1.22 -4.77
N PHE A 162 16.64 0.66 -5.95
CA PHE A 162 16.01 1.06 -7.20
C PHE A 162 14.48 0.91 -7.16
N LEU A 163 13.98 -0.24 -6.70
CA LEU A 163 12.54 -0.50 -6.62
C LEU A 163 11.85 0.36 -5.55
N PHE A 164 12.51 0.63 -4.41
CA PHE A 164 11.98 1.62 -3.48
C PHE A 164 11.93 3.00 -4.14
N GLY A 165 13.00 3.43 -4.80
CA GLY A 165 13.06 4.71 -5.48
C GLY A 165 12.04 4.89 -6.61
N ILE A 166 11.64 3.81 -7.29
CA ILE A 166 10.70 3.88 -8.42
C ILE A 166 9.22 3.92 -7.99
N ALA A 167 8.87 3.35 -6.82
CA ALA A 167 7.48 3.27 -6.36
C ALA A 167 6.76 4.63 -6.22
N PRO A 168 7.38 5.71 -5.70
CA PRO A 168 6.79 7.06 -5.65
C PRO A 168 6.43 7.64 -7.02
N PHE A 169 7.16 7.25 -8.07
CA PHE A 169 6.91 7.70 -9.44
C PHE A 169 5.83 6.89 -10.16
N VAL A 170 5.33 5.82 -9.53
CA VAL A 170 4.12 5.12 -9.94
C VAL A 170 2.90 5.68 -9.21
N HIS A 171 3.05 5.95 -7.91
CA HIS A 171 1.98 6.57 -7.13
C HIS A 171 2.52 7.44 -5.99
N SER A 172 2.03 8.67 -5.91
CA SER A 172 2.61 9.71 -5.04
C SER A 172 2.50 9.41 -3.54
N SER A 173 1.56 8.57 -3.08
CA SER A 173 1.49 8.18 -1.66
C SER A 173 2.79 7.52 -1.16
N PHE A 174 3.57 6.91 -2.07
CA PHE A 174 4.83 6.25 -1.72
C PHE A 174 5.95 7.23 -1.38
N PHE A 175 5.86 8.52 -1.72
CA PHE A 175 6.78 9.53 -1.17
C PHE A 175 6.67 9.56 0.36
N PHE A 176 5.45 9.54 0.91
CA PHE A 176 5.22 9.50 2.35
C PHE A 176 5.63 8.16 2.95
N VAL A 177 5.32 7.04 2.28
CA VAL A 177 5.71 5.70 2.75
C VAL A 177 7.23 5.60 2.88
N LEU A 178 7.99 6.03 1.86
CA LEU A 178 9.45 6.05 1.91
C LEU A 178 9.99 7.04 2.93
N PHE A 179 9.37 8.21 3.07
CA PHE A 179 9.75 9.17 4.08
C PHE A 179 9.61 8.60 5.50
N ILE A 180 8.48 7.94 5.81
CA ILE A 180 8.27 7.24 7.09
C ILE A 180 9.27 6.11 7.26
N LEU A 181 9.60 5.37 6.19
CA LEU A 181 10.63 4.34 6.22
C LEU A 181 11.99 4.95 6.60
N ILE A 182 12.44 6.00 5.91
CA ILE A 182 13.71 6.70 6.18
C ILE A 182 13.74 7.22 7.62
N VAL A 183 12.68 7.88 8.09
CA VAL A 183 12.59 8.37 9.48
C VAL A 183 12.68 7.21 10.48
N SER A 184 11.91 6.14 10.28
CA SER A 184 11.98 4.92 11.12
C SER A 184 13.39 4.38 11.27
N ASN A 185 14.11 4.43 10.16
CA ASN A 185 15.46 3.92 10.07
C ASN A 185 16.47 4.84 10.74
N VAL A 186 16.39 6.15 10.52
CA VAL A 186 17.20 7.16 11.21
C VAL A 186 17.02 7.03 12.71
N LEU A 187 15.78 6.99 13.20
CA LEU A 187 15.48 6.83 14.63
C LEU A 187 16.02 5.49 15.18
N SER A 188 16.04 4.44 14.37
CA SER A 188 16.61 3.15 14.76
C SER A 188 18.13 3.16 14.84
N THR A 189 18.79 3.81 13.87
CA THR A 189 20.26 4.00 13.85
C THR A 189 20.71 4.85 15.04
N LEU A 190 19.95 5.90 15.39
CA LEU A 190 20.16 6.72 16.57
C LEU A 190 19.79 6.02 17.89
N ARG A 191 19.33 4.75 17.83
CA ARG A 191 18.96 3.93 18.98
C ARG A 191 17.87 4.55 19.86
N PHE A 192 16.95 5.31 19.28
CA PHE A 192 15.84 5.90 20.03
C PHE A 192 15.02 4.80 20.70
N ALA A 193 14.60 5.07 21.94
CA ALA A 193 13.67 4.19 22.65
C ALA A 193 12.35 4.07 21.86
N PRO A 194 11.65 2.92 21.94
CA PRO A 194 10.38 2.73 21.22
C PRO A 194 9.36 3.84 21.50
N ASP A 195 9.28 4.31 22.74
CA ASP A 195 8.35 5.36 23.17
C ASP A 195 8.67 6.69 22.46
N LEU A 196 9.95 7.03 22.33
CA LEU A 196 10.39 8.23 21.62
C LEU A 196 10.09 8.13 20.13
N LYS A 197 10.23 6.95 19.50
CA LYS A 197 9.86 6.74 18.10
C LYS A 197 8.36 6.97 17.88
N ILE A 198 7.53 6.44 18.77
CA ILE A 198 6.07 6.60 18.74
C ILE A 198 5.72 8.10 18.76
N VAL A 199 6.29 8.85 19.72
CA VAL A 199 6.10 10.31 19.81
C VAL A 199 6.57 11.01 18.54
N SER A 200 7.74 10.66 17.99
CA SER A 200 8.24 11.24 16.75
C SER A 200 7.29 11.00 15.57
N PHE A 201 6.74 9.80 15.42
CA PHE A 201 5.76 9.52 14.35
C PHE A 201 4.44 10.24 14.56
N SER A 202 3.98 10.41 15.79
CA SER A 202 2.79 11.22 16.08
C SER A 202 3.00 12.68 15.70
N MET A 203 4.12 13.28 16.14
CA MET A 203 4.48 14.66 15.79
C MET A 203 4.62 14.83 14.28
N LEU A 204 5.24 13.87 13.60
CA LEU A 204 5.35 13.85 12.14
C LEU A 204 3.98 13.79 11.48
N GLY A 205 3.06 12.95 11.97
CA GLY A 205 1.69 12.84 11.48
C GLY A 205 0.95 14.17 11.58
N VAL A 206 0.99 14.81 12.74
CA VAL A 206 0.35 16.12 12.96
C VAL A 206 0.98 17.21 12.07
N ALA A 207 2.32 17.27 12.00
CA ALA A 207 3.03 18.26 11.21
C ALA A 207 2.71 18.12 9.71
N VAL A 208 2.78 16.90 9.16
CA VAL A 208 2.44 16.64 7.75
C VAL A 208 0.94 16.89 7.51
N GLY A 209 0.09 16.47 8.44
CA GLY A 209 -1.36 16.68 8.34
C GLY A 209 -1.75 18.15 8.20
N GLY A 210 -1.03 19.05 8.89
CA GLY A 210 -1.28 20.50 8.79
C GLY A 210 -0.61 21.21 7.62
N THR A 211 0.39 20.63 6.95
CA THR A 211 1.25 21.35 5.98
C THR A 211 1.24 20.79 4.56
N VAL A 212 0.74 19.57 4.36
CA VAL A 212 0.91 18.85 3.09
C VAL A 212 0.27 19.52 1.89
N PHE A 213 -0.89 20.17 2.03
CA PHE A 213 -1.54 20.86 0.92
C PHE A 213 -0.71 22.05 0.42
N SER A 214 -0.13 22.83 1.33
CA SER A 214 0.78 23.93 0.98
C SER A 214 2.03 23.42 0.26
N LEU A 215 2.61 22.30 0.74
CA LEU A 215 3.76 21.68 0.09
C LEU A 215 3.42 21.15 -1.31
N ALA A 216 2.27 20.50 -1.46
CA ALA A 216 1.81 19.94 -2.74
C ALA A 216 1.57 21.05 -3.78
N ALA A 217 1.00 22.19 -3.38
CA ALA A 217 0.80 23.33 -4.26
C ALA A 217 2.12 23.92 -4.76
N ILE A 218 3.13 24.07 -3.88
CA ILE A 218 4.46 24.56 -4.25
C ILE A 218 5.16 23.61 -5.23
N LEU A 219 4.93 22.30 -5.07
CA LEU A 219 5.54 21.26 -5.92
C LEU A 219 4.82 21.04 -7.26
N GLY A 220 3.72 21.75 -7.53
CA GLY A 220 2.91 21.56 -8.74
C GLY A 220 2.25 20.18 -8.80
N ALA A 221 1.97 19.58 -7.64
CA ALA A 221 1.31 18.29 -7.55
C ALA A 221 -0.20 18.46 -7.79
N ARG A 222 -0.75 17.77 -8.79
CA ARG A 222 -2.17 17.87 -9.18
C ARG A 222 -3.14 17.60 -8.03
N GLN A 223 -2.71 16.84 -7.03
CA GLN A 223 -3.50 16.53 -5.83
C GLN A 223 -3.82 17.77 -4.98
N ALA A 224 -3.09 18.88 -5.14
CA ALA A 224 -3.39 20.14 -4.45
C ALA A 224 -4.58 20.90 -5.06
N GLU A 225 -4.87 20.68 -6.35
CA GLU A 225 -5.87 21.45 -7.10
C GLU A 225 -7.28 20.83 -7.08
N SER A 226 -7.41 19.56 -6.69
CA SER A 226 -8.72 18.92 -6.67
C SER A 226 -9.49 19.30 -5.39
N GLU A 227 -10.51 20.15 -5.53
CA GLU A 227 -11.47 20.56 -4.48
C GLU A 227 -12.17 19.38 -3.78
N SER A 228 -12.11 18.19 -4.34
CA SER A 228 -12.73 16.96 -3.83
C SER A 228 -12.13 16.41 -2.53
N TYR A 229 -11.07 17.01 -1.98
CA TYR A 229 -10.51 16.61 -0.68
C TYR A 229 -11.18 17.25 0.53
N VAL A 230 -12.01 18.30 0.35
CA VAL A 230 -12.58 19.08 1.47
C VAL A 230 -13.82 18.42 2.10
N GLN A 231 -14.47 17.46 1.44
CA GLN A 231 -15.69 16.80 1.95
C GLN A 231 -15.69 15.28 1.77
N TYR A 232 -14.84 14.57 2.52
CA TYR A 232 -15.08 13.14 2.77
C TYR A 232 -15.70 12.98 4.15
N ASP A 233 -16.89 12.38 4.22
CA ASP A 233 -17.46 11.86 5.47
C ASP A 233 -16.57 10.73 6.00
N VAL A 234 -15.60 11.11 6.81
CA VAL A 234 -14.66 10.15 7.41
C VAL A 234 -15.38 9.42 8.54
N SER A 235 -15.75 8.17 8.30
CA SER A 235 -16.37 7.32 9.33
C SER A 235 -15.41 7.02 10.49
N GLY A 236 -15.69 7.55 11.68
CA GLY A 236 -14.88 7.32 12.89
C GLY A 236 -14.69 5.84 13.29
N LEU A 237 -15.45 4.91 12.71
CA LEU A 237 -15.28 3.47 12.91
C LEU A 237 -13.87 3.00 12.51
N GLY A 238 -13.34 3.52 11.39
CA GLY A 238 -12.00 3.19 10.93
C GLY A 238 -10.96 3.62 11.95
N PHE A 239 -11.07 4.85 12.46
CA PHE A 239 -10.19 5.37 13.51
C PHE A 239 -10.20 4.49 14.75
N ILE A 240 -11.39 4.16 15.28
CA ILE A 240 -11.54 3.32 16.48
C ILE A 240 -10.88 1.95 16.26
N PHE A 241 -11.13 1.32 15.11
CA PHE A 241 -10.53 0.03 14.78
C PHE A 241 -9.00 0.09 14.74
N TRP A 242 -8.43 1.09 14.08
CA TRP A 242 -6.98 1.21 13.94
C TRP A 242 -6.28 1.64 15.23
N VAL A 243 -6.93 2.43 16.08
CA VAL A 243 -6.48 2.71 17.45
C VAL A 243 -6.48 1.42 18.28
N PHE A 244 -7.52 0.60 18.19
CA PHE A 244 -7.55 -0.70 18.88
C PHE A 244 -6.41 -1.62 18.44
N VAL A 245 -6.16 -1.73 17.11
CA VAL A 245 -5.01 -2.49 16.56
C VAL A 245 -3.69 -1.93 17.08
N LEU A 246 -3.53 -0.61 17.12
CA LEU A 246 -2.36 0.04 17.65
C LEU A 246 -2.12 -0.32 19.12
N LEU A 247 -3.16 -0.28 19.96
CA LEU A 247 -3.05 -0.66 21.37
C LEU A 247 -2.58 -2.12 21.53
N ILE A 248 -3.09 -3.06 20.72
CA ILE A 248 -2.60 -4.45 20.72
C ILE A 248 -1.09 -4.51 20.42
N PHE A 249 -0.63 -3.74 19.44
CA PHE A 249 0.78 -3.70 19.04
C PHE A 249 1.66 -3.08 20.14
N LEU A 250 1.20 -2.00 20.78
CA LEU A 250 1.89 -1.36 21.90
C LEU A 250 2.03 -2.29 23.11
N MET A 251 0.99 -3.09 23.40
CA MET A 251 1.03 -4.08 24.47
C MET A 251 2.05 -5.20 24.20
N GLN A 252 2.47 -5.43 22.94
CA GLN A 252 3.34 -6.57 22.61
C GLN A 252 4.70 -6.53 23.33
N GLY A 253 5.25 -5.33 23.54
CA GLY A 253 6.50 -5.09 24.25
C GLY A 253 7.64 -4.56 23.37
N LYS A 254 8.67 -4.02 24.02
CA LYS A 254 9.75 -3.22 23.38
C LYS A 254 10.48 -3.93 22.24
N SER A 255 10.70 -5.24 22.33
CA SER A 255 11.37 -6.02 21.28
C SER A 255 10.58 -6.03 19.97
N PHE A 256 9.26 -6.25 20.05
CA PHE A 256 8.39 -6.19 18.88
C PHE A 256 8.31 -4.78 18.30
N LEU A 257 8.20 -3.77 19.17
CA LEU A 257 8.15 -2.37 18.73
C LEU A 257 9.41 -1.95 17.99
N ARG A 258 10.57 -2.42 18.45
CA ARG A 258 11.86 -2.16 17.80
C ARG A 258 11.96 -2.83 16.44
N ASN A 259 11.54 -4.10 16.33
CA ASN A 259 11.67 -4.87 15.10
C ASN A 259 10.66 -4.47 14.02
N ASN A 260 9.51 -3.90 14.42
CA ASN A 260 8.43 -3.50 13.52
C ASN A 260 8.24 -1.96 13.50
N SER A 261 9.31 -1.19 13.75
CA SER A 261 9.21 0.25 13.95
C SER A 261 8.63 0.99 12.74
N PHE A 262 8.90 0.53 11.52
CA PHE A 262 8.32 1.12 10.31
C PHE A 262 6.80 0.92 10.26
N VAL A 263 6.33 -0.31 10.45
CA VAL A 263 4.90 -0.65 10.46
C VAL A 263 4.16 0.14 11.54
N ILE A 264 4.70 0.13 12.76
CA ILE A 264 4.12 0.88 13.88
C ILE A 264 4.14 2.38 13.59
N GLY A 265 5.23 2.88 13.00
CA GLY A 265 5.34 4.27 12.58
C GLY A 265 4.28 4.67 11.55
N THR A 266 3.99 3.82 10.57
CA THR A 266 2.91 4.07 9.58
C THR A 266 1.53 4.08 10.23
N LEU A 267 1.27 3.18 11.19
CA LEU A 267 0.01 3.14 11.94
C LEU A 267 -0.15 4.36 12.86
N MET A 268 0.92 4.74 13.57
CA MET A 268 0.96 5.93 14.42
C MET A 268 0.76 7.21 13.60
N PHE A 269 1.46 7.33 12.47
CA PHE A 269 1.33 8.44 11.53
C PHE A 269 -0.13 8.57 11.08
N TYR A 270 -0.73 7.47 10.61
CA TYR A 270 -2.11 7.43 10.16
C TYR A 270 -3.11 7.85 11.24
N VAL A 271 -3.03 7.27 12.44
CA VAL A 271 -3.93 7.62 13.56
C VAL A 271 -3.78 9.10 13.92
N SER A 272 -2.57 9.64 13.87
CA SER A 272 -2.30 11.03 14.27
C SER A 272 -2.77 12.06 13.22
N CYS A 273 -2.80 11.69 11.94
CA CYS A 273 -3.27 12.57 10.86
C CYS A 273 -4.65 12.20 10.31
N TYR A 274 -5.35 11.24 10.93
CA TYR A 274 -6.61 10.68 10.44
C TYR A 274 -7.67 11.75 10.09
N PHE A 275 -7.88 12.71 11.00
CA PHE A 275 -8.83 13.81 10.83
C PHE A 275 -8.23 15.05 10.15
N LEU A 276 -6.91 15.09 9.97
CA LEU A 276 -6.20 16.24 9.40
C LEU A 276 -5.95 16.08 7.90
N LEU A 277 -5.75 14.84 7.45
CA LEU A 277 -5.32 14.53 6.11
C LEU A 277 -6.15 13.39 5.51
N PRO A 278 -7.13 13.68 4.63
CA PRO A 278 -7.94 12.65 3.95
C PRO A 278 -7.07 11.63 3.18
N VAL A 279 -5.93 12.07 2.64
CA VAL A 279 -4.99 11.22 1.90
C VAL A 279 -4.25 10.21 2.81
N SER A 280 -4.29 10.39 4.14
CA SER A 280 -3.64 9.50 5.10
C SER A 280 -4.08 8.05 4.97
N GLY A 281 -5.35 7.82 4.60
CA GLY A 281 -5.88 6.49 4.32
C GLY A 281 -5.14 5.79 3.19
N ARG A 282 -4.74 6.51 2.12
CA ARG A 282 -3.97 5.97 1.00
C ARG A 282 -2.55 5.59 1.40
N ILE A 283 -1.92 6.44 2.21
CA ILE A 283 -0.58 6.18 2.74
C ILE A 283 -0.62 4.91 3.59
N PHE A 284 -1.61 4.78 4.46
CA PHE A 284 -1.77 3.62 5.34
C PHE A 284 -2.15 2.33 4.58
N GLU A 285 -3.07 2.41 3.62
CA GLU A 285 -3.45 1.29 2.75
C GLU A 285 -2.25 0.74 1.95
N SER A 286 -1.25 1.58 1.67
CA SER A 286 -0.03 1.19 0.97
C SER A 286 0.90 0.31 1.83
N THR A 287 0.77 0.36 3.16
CA THR A 287 1.59 -0.43 4.10
C THR A 287 0.81 -1.46 4.90
N ILE A 288 -0.52 -1.52 4.72
CA ILE A 288 -1.43 -2.39 5.48
C ILE A 288 -1.06 -3.87 5.39
N VAL A 289 -0.56 -4.32 4.23
CA VAL A 289 -0.10 -5.70 4.04
C VAL A 289 1.05 -6.01 4.98
N LEU A 290 2.04 -5.11 5.10
CA LEU A 290 3.15 -5.29 6.05
C LEU A 290 2.69 -5.27 7.50
N LEU A 291 1.66 -4.48 7.82
CA LEU A 291 1.03 -4.51 9.15
C LEU A 291 0.44 -5.88 9.47
N PHE A 292 -0.26 -6.49 8.51
CA PHE A 292 -0.79 -7.84 8.68
C PHE A 292 0.32 -8.88 8.80
N LEU A 293 1.39 -8.78 8.02
CA LEU A 293 2.53 -9.68 8.13
C LEU A 293 3.25 -9.54 9.49
N ALA A 294 3.41 -8.32 10.00
CA ALA A 294 3.99 -8.06 11.33
C ALA A 294 3.16 -8.71 12.46
N SER A 295 1.82 -8.72 12.31
CA SER A 295 0.90 -9.30 13.31
C SER A 295 1.13 -10.80 13.57
N ILE A 296 1.75 -11.52 12.63
CA ILE A 296 2.09 -12.95 12.79
C ILE A 296 3.05 -13.17 13.97
N SER A 297 3.87 -12.17 14.31
CA SER A 297 4.80 -12.23 15.43
C SER A 297 4.19 -11.87 16.80
N LEU A 298 2.89 -11.56 16.86
CA LEU A 298 2.18 -11.30 18.13
C LEU A 298 2.13 -12.55 19.03
N THR A 299 2.10 -12.34 20.35
CA THR A 299 1.98 -13.43 21.33
C THR A 299 0.52 -13.87 21.50
N ARG A 300 0.36 -15.14 21.92
CA ARG A 300 -0.90 -15.88 22.21
C ARG A 300 -2.19 -15.04 22.13
N TRP A 301 -2.59 -14.40 23.23
CA TRP A 301 -3.90 -13.75 23.32
C TRP A 301 -3.99 -12.49 22.43
N ARG A 302 -2.90 -11.73 22.27
CA ARG A 302 -2.84 -10.53 21.41
C ARG A 302 -3.05 -10.89 19.95
N LYS A 303 -2.47 -12.01 19.52
CA LYS A 303 -2.69 -12.57 18.19
C LYS A 303 -4.14 -12.96 17.97
N VAL A 304 -4.75 -13.65 18.94
CA VAL A 304 -6.16 -14.04 18.86
C VAL A 304 -7.05 -12.80 18.81
N ALA A 305 -6.83 -11.82 19.68
CA ALA A 305 -7.56 -10.55 19.68
C ALA A 305 -7.46 -9.84 18.32
N PHE A 306 -6.26 -9.74 17.76
CA PHE A 306 -6.03 -9.15 16.46
C PHE A 306 -6.73 -9.92 15.32
N TYR A 307 -6.67 -11.25 15.32
CA TYR A 307 -7.32 -12.07 14.27
C TYR A 307 -8.84 -11.98 14.35
N MET A 308 -9.42 -12.03 15.55
CA MET A 308 -10.85 -11.88 15.74
C MET A 308 -11.34 -10.50 15.32
N SER A 309 -10.63 -9.44 15.71
CA SER A 309 -10.98 -8.08 15.29
C SER A 309 -10.85 -7.89 13.79
N LEU A 310 -9.79 -8.44 13.18
CA LEU A 310 -9.58 -8.35 11.74
C LEU A 310 -10.66 -9.10 10.96
N MET A 311 -11.01 -10.31 11.40
CA MET A 311 -12.08 -11.11 10.80
C MET A 311 -13.42 -10.39 10.91
N PHE A 312 -13.75 -9.88 12.10
CA PHE A 312 -14.96 -9.09 12.33
C PHE A 312 -15.01 -7.86 11.42
N TYR A 313 -13.92 -7.08 11.37
CA TYR A 313 -13.83 -5.89 10.53
C TYR A 313 -13.96 -6.23 9.04
N THR A 314 -13.32 -7.32 8.59
CA THR A 314 -13.42 -7.80 7.21
C THR A 314 -14.84 -8.20 6.84
N VAL A 315 -15.52 -8.98 7.69
CA VAL A 315 -16.91 -9.37 7.51
C VAL A 315 -17.81 -8.14 7.47
N LEU A 316 -17.66 -7.22 8.43
CA LEU A 316 -18.43 -5.99 8.49
C LEU A 316 -18.30 -5.16 7.21
N LEU A 317 -17.08 -5.02 6.68
CA LEU A 317 -16.85 -4.29 5.44
C LEU A 317 -17.48 -4.97 4.24
N TRP A 318 -17.40 -6.30 4.15
CA TRP A 318 -18.09 -7.05 3.11
C TRP A 318 -19.60 -6.93 3.22
N LEU A 319 -20.16 -6.92 4.43
CA LEU A 319 -21.59 -6.70 4.64
C LEU A 319 -22.03 -5.31 4.18
N ILE A 320 -21.30 -4.26 4.57
CA ILE A 320 -21.57 -2.88 4.11
C ILE A 320 -21.49 -2.81 2.58
N LYS A 321 -20.47 -3.46 2.01
CA LYS A 321 -20.25 -3.49 0.56
C LYS A 321 -21.27 -4.31 -0.20
N SER A 322 -21.81 -5.38 0.37
CA SER A 322 -22.77 -6.28 -0.29
C SER A 322 -24.07 -5.58 -0.72
N GLN A 323 -24.38 -4.44 -0.09
CA GLN A 323 -25.52 -3.60 -0.43
C GLN A 323 -25.26 -2.68 -1.63
N LEU A 324 -24.04 -2.67 -2.16
CA LEU A 324 -23.61 -1.81 -3.26
C LEU A 324 -23.33 -2.63 -4.53
N PRO A 325 -23.49 -2.07 -5.74
CA PRO A 325 -23.17 -2.74 -6.99
C PRO A 325 -21.76 -3.33 -7.01
N LEU A 326 -21.63 -4.58 -7.45
CA LEU A 326 -20.39 -5.37 -7.39
C LEU A 326 -19.68 -5.30 -6.03
N MET A 327 -20.42 -5.43 -4.92
CA MET A 327 -19.84 -5.33 -3.58
C MET A 327 -19.10 -3.98 -3.35
N GLY A 328 -19.65 -2.91 -3.89
CA GLY A 328 -19.12 -1.55 -3.76
C GLY A 328 -17.83 -1.31 -4.53
N TYR A 329 -17.59 -2.09 -5.59
CA TYR A 329 -16.59 -1.81 -6.62
C TYR A 329 -17.22 -1.23 -7.89
N GLY A 330 -18.55 -1.31 -8.01
CA GLY A 330 -19.30 -0.82 -9.15
C GLY A 330 -19.72 0.65 -9.07
N ILE A 331 -19.99 1.27 -10.21
CA ILE A 331 -20.69 2.56 -10.33
C ILE A 331 -22.11 2.34 -9.78
N ARG A 332 -22.61 3.27 -8.95
CA ARG A 332 -24.04 3.35 -8.67
C ARG A 332 -24.69 3.92 -9.91
N GLU A 333 -25.46 3.13 -10.65
CA GLU A 333 -26.43 3.71 -11.57
C GLU A 333 -27.31 4.64 -10.71
N LEU A 334 -27.27 5.93 -11.04
CA LEU A 334 -28.06 6.98 -10.40
C LEU A 334 -29.48 6.97 -10.97
#